data_AF-A0A929BVW2-F1
#
_entry.id   AF-A0A929BVW2-F1
#
_cell.length_a   1.000
_cell.length_b   1.000
_cell.length_c   1.000
_cell.angle_alpha   90.00
_cell.angle_beta   90.00
_cell.angle_gamma   90.00
#
_symmetry.space_group_name_H-M   'P 1'
#
loop_
_entity.id
_entity.type
_entity.pdbx_description
1 polymer ?
#
loop_
_entity_poly.entity_id
_entity_poly.type
_entity_poly.pdbx_seq_one_letter_code
_entity_poly.pdbx_strand_id
1 'polypeptide(L)' 'IGYREIIDHLLGETTLEQAVIIIKRRTRQFVRRQANWFKEDDPQIHWIQAGIGSYSEIESLLRCKLDLD' A
#
# COMPACT_ATOMS: atom_id res chain seq x y z
N ILE A 1 7.68 -5.67 4.30
CA ILE A 1 8.85 -5.41 3.41
C ILE A 1 9.60 -4.25 4.03
N GLY A 2 10.91 -4.33 4.24
CA GLY A 2 11.67 -3.27 4.91
C GLY A 2 12.37 -3.77 6.16
N TYR A 3 11.59 -4.20 7.16
CA TYR A 3 12.12 -4.53 8.48
C TYR A 3 13.21 -5.61 8.45
N ARG A 4 12.95 -6.75 7.79
CA ARG A 4 13.92 -7.85 7.73
C ARG A 4 15.22 -7.41 7.04
N GLU A 5 15.11 -6.72 5.90
CA GLU A 5 16.27 -6.26 5.15
C GLU A 5 17.14 -5.27 5.93
N ILE A 6 16.50 -4.43 6.76
CA ILE A 6 17.22 -3.52 7.66
C ILE A 6 17.83 -4.28 8.85
N ILE A 7 17.14 -5.28 9.41
CA ILE A 7 17.71 -6.14 10.46
C ILE A 7 18.96 -6.85 9.95
N ASP A 8 18.91 -7.46 8.75
CA ASP A 8 20.05 -8.14 8.14
C ASP A 8 21.25 -7.16 7.98
N HIS A 9 20.99 -5.88 7.65
CA HIS A 9 22.03 -4.85 7.60
C HIS A 9 22.60 -4.52 8.99
N LEU A 10 21.74 -4.37 10.01
CA LEU A 10 22.16 -4.10 11.39
C LEU A 10 22.99 -5.24 11.99
N LEU A 11 22.77 -6.47 11.54
CA LEU A 11 23.55 -7.66 11.90
C LEU A 11 24.86 -7.79 11.09
N GLY A 12 25.10 -6.91 10.12
CA GLY A 12 26.29 -6.95 9.26
C GLY A 12 26.24 -8.02 8.16
N GLU A 13 25.07 -8.64 7.91
CA GLU A 13 24.89 -9.71 6.92
C GLU A 13 24.76 -9.17 5.48
N THR A 14 24.46 -7.88 5.33
CA THR A 14 24.31 -7.19 4.04
C THR A 14 24.73 -5.72 4.16
N THR A 15 25.09 -5.09 3.04
CA THR A 15 25.28 -3.63 3.02
C THR A 15 23.92 -2.90 3.03
N LEU A 16 23.93 -1.63 3.44
CA LEU A 16 22.74 -0.79 3.42
C LEU A 16 22.20 -0.61 2.00
N GLU A 17 23.09 -0.44 1.02
CA GLU A 17 22.72 -0.29 -0.40
C GLU A 17 21.99 -1.53 -0.91
N GLN A 18 22.49 -2.71 -0.58
CA GLN A 18 21.86 -3.98 -0.93
C GLN A 18 20.48 -4.12 -0.28
N ALA A 19 20.35 -3.79 1.01
CA ALA A 19 19.06 -3.79 1.71
C ALA A 19 18.05 -2.86 1.00
N VAL A 20 18.45 -1.62 0.69
CA VAL A 20 17.60 -0.64 -0.02
C VAL A 20 17.17 -1.16 -1.40
N ILE A 21 18.06 -1.77 -2.16
CA ILE A 21 17.75 -2.37 -3.48
C ILE A 21 16.69 -3.48 -3.33
N ILE A 22 16.87 -4.37 -2.35
CA ILE A 22 15.96 -5.48 -2.10
C ILE A 22 14.58 -4.96 -1.69
N ILE A 23 14.53 -3.99 -0.78
CA ILE A 23 13.28 -3.33 -0.34
C ILE A 23 12.55 -2.76 -1.55
N LYS A 24 13.20 -1.92 -2.36
CA LYS A 24 12.59 -1.33 -3.56
C LYS A 24 12.07 -2.38 -4.54
N ARG A 25 12.82 -3.47 -4.76
CA ARG A 25 12.39 -4.57 -5.63
C ARG A 25 11.15 -5.28 -5.08
N ARG A 26 11.17 -5.65 -3.79
CA ARG A 26 10.06 -6.35 -3.13
C ARG A 26 8.81 -5.47 -3.06
N THR A 27 8.97 -4.17 -2.77
CA THR A 27 7.85 -3.21 -2.77
C THR A 27 7.21 -3.12 -4.16
N ARG A 28 7.98 -3.04 -5.24
CA ARG A 28 7.44 -3.06 -6.62
C ARG A 28 6.66 -4.34 -6.93
N GLN A 29 7.20 -5.49 -6.54
CA GLN A 29 6.50 -6.78 -6.70
C GLN A 29 5.21 -6.83 -5.89
N PHE A 30 5.23 -6.29 -4.66
CA PHE A 30 4.05 -6.21 -3.80
C PHE A 30 2.97 -5.30 -4.39
N VAL A 31 3.33 -4.09 -4.85
CA VAL A 31 2.41 -3.18 -5.56
C VAL A 31 1.79 -3.84 -6.79
N ARG A 32 2.60 -4.54 -7.61
CA ARG A 32 2.07 -5.29 -8.77
C ARG A 32 1.09 -6.39 -8.36
N ARG A 33 1.35 -7.09 -7.25
CA ARG A 33 0.40 -8.08 -6.72
C ARG A 33 -0.87 -7.40 -6.24
N GLN A 34 -0.79 -6.30 -5.50
CA GLN A 34 -1.96 -5.52 -5.08
C GLN A 34 -2.82 -5.11 -6.29
N ALA A 35 -2.22 -4.59 -7.36
CA ALA A 35 -2.93 -4.26 -8.61
C ALA A 35 -3.51 -5.47 -9.36
N ASN A 36 -3.06 -6.69 -9.07
CA ASN A 36 -3.70 -7.90 -9.57
C ASN A 36 -4.95 -8.29 -8.77
N TRP A 37 -5.02 -7.94 -7.49
CA TRP A 37 -6.16 -8.21 -6.63
C TRP A 37 -7.21 -7.11 -6.68
N PHE A 38 -6.78 -5.85 -6.64
CA PHE A 38 -7.64 -4.67 -6.70
C PHE A 38 -7.65 -4.12 -8.12
N LYS A 39 -8.56 -4.65 -8.94
CA LYS A 39 -8.72 -4.23 -10.33
C LYS A 39 -9.54 -2.93 -10.40
N GLU A 40 -9.12 -2.01 -11.26
CA GLU A 40 -9.82 -0.72 -11.44
C GLU A 40 -11.25 -0.90 -11.98
N ASP A 41 -11.48 -1.96 -12.76
CA ASP A 41 -12.77 -2.31 -13.35
C ASP A 41 -13.62 -3.25 -12.48
N ASP A 42 -13.18 -3.60 -11.27
CA ASP A 42 -13.99 -4.43 -10.36
C ASP A 42 -15.20 -3.62 -9.83
N PRO A 43 -16.45 -3.99 -10.18
CA PRO A 43 -17.63 -3.25 -9.78
C PRO A 43 -17.92 -3.32 -8.26
N GLN A 44 -17.27 -4.23 -7.53
CA GLN A 44 -17.39 -4.31 -6.07
C GLN A 44 -16.50 -3.30 -5.35
N ILE A 45 -15.53 -2.69 -6.04
CA ILE A 45 -14.59 -1.75 -5.47
C ILE A 45 -15.04 -0.32 -5.80
N HIS A 46 -15.25 0.48 -4.75
CA HIS A 46 -15.44 1.92 -4.91
C HIS A 46 -14.09 2.62 -4.73
N TRP A 47 -13.49 3.03 -5.86
CA TRP A 47 -12.20 3.70 -5.87
C TRP A 47 -12.32 5.16 -5.47
N ILE A 48 -11.36 5.64 -4.68
CA ILE A 48 -11.26 7.03 -4.23
C ILE A 48 -9.88 7.55 -4.62
N GLN A 49 -9.84 8.73 -5.23
CA GLN A 49 -8.57 9.34 -5.61
C GLN A 49 -7.84 9.83 -4.35
N ALA A 50 -6.65 9.29 -4.11
CA ALA A 50 -5.84 9.72 -2.98
C ALA A 50 -5.35 11.17 -3.18
N GLY A 51 -5.62 12.04 -2.21
CA GLY A 51 -5.27 13.45 -2.30
C GLY A 51 -5.93 14.29 -1.22
N ILE A 52 -5.82 15.61 -1.36
CA ILE A 52 -6.53 16.55 -0.48
C ILE A 52 -8.04 16.34 -0.67
N GLY A 53 -8.77 16.16 0.44
CA GLY A 53 -10.21 15.93 0.42
C GLY A 53 -10.65 14.47 0.35
N SER A 54 -9.72 13.51 0.17
CA SER A 54 -10.08 12.08 0.14
C SER A 54 -10.66 11.61 1.46
N TYR A 55 -10.20 12.14 2.60
CA TYR A 55 -10.75 11.80 3.91
C TYR A 55 -12.25 12.14 4.02
N SER A 56 -12.65 13.36 3.64
CA SER A 56 -14.06 13.78 3.70
C SER A 56 -14.94 12.98 2.75
N GLU A 57 -14.40 12.61 1.58
CA GLU A 57 -15.09 11.73 0.62
C GLU A 57 -15.29 10.32 1.21
N ILE A 58 -14.23 9.73 1.79
CA ILE A 58 -14.30 8.43 2.47
C ILE A 58 -15.34 8.47 3.59
N GLU A 59 -15.31 9.51 4.44
CA GLU A 59 -16.24 9.66 5.55
C GLU A 59 -17.69 9.75 5.06
N SER A 60 -17.95 10.57 4.04
CA SER A 60 -19.29 10.74 3.47
C SER A 60 -19.83 9.44 2.87
N LEU A 61 -18.97 8.71 2.15
CA LEU A 61 -19.31 7.41 1.58
C LEU A 61 -19.65 6.38 2.67
N LEU A 62 -18.86 6.33 3.75
CA LEU A 62 -19.09 5.40 4.85
C LEU A 62 -20.39 5.71 5.60
N ARG A 63 -20.69 6.98 5.86
CA ARG A 63 -21.96 7.40 6.48
C ARG A 63 -23.16 6.97 5.65
N CYS A 64 -23.11 7.23 4.34
CA CYS A 64 -24.16 6.84 3.40
C CYS A 64 -24.34 5.31 3.32
N LYS A 65 -23.25 4.53 3.38
CA LYS A 65 -23.33 3.06 3.30
C LYS A 65 -23.73 2.37 4.61
N LEU A 66 -23.51 3.01 5.75
CA LEU A 66 -23.73 2.43 7.08
C LEU A 66 -25.00 2.95 7.76
N ASP A 67 -25.79 3.78 7.07
CA ASP A 67 -26.99 4.45 7.60
C ASP A 67 -26.71 5.20 8.91
N LEU A 68 -25.52 5.82 9.00
CA LEU A 68 -25.12 6.63 10.14
C LEU A 68 -25.45 8.09 9.83
N ASP A 69 -26.60 8.56 10.34
CA ASP A 69 -26.97 9.99 10.37
C ASP A 69 -25.89 10.84 11.09
#